data_AF-A0A225UWM4-F1
#
_entry.id   AF-A0A225UWM4-F1
#
_cell.length_a   1.000
_cell.length_b   1.000
_cell.length_c   1.000
_cell.angle_alpha   90.00
_cell.angle_beta   90.00
_cell.angle_gamma   90.00
#
_symmetry.space_group_name_H-M   'P 1'
#
loop_
_entity.id
_entity.type
_entity.pdbx_description
1 polymer ?
#
loop_
_entity_poly.entity_id
_entity_poly.type
_entity_poly.pdbx_seq_one_letter_code
_entity_poly.pdbx_strand_id
1 'polypeptide(L)'
;MSVSELTVDLLFKRFSKPPSWIFPPKESPPDPHDWSERLIDEGNVSAVYASVPWRVLAVTVQPVSFVIDGPPDAPLRVMSHRWTELKAKHLQALWEASHSFPIPESLKAAVTYFAILYQGRKQRRSRLGAAWKKFLPYVLRCIEAGVCDLDIFLDPYFLHFPRREETSVWYPGLGCDTQPANLFQALREVDAAEPWRNQYRAQIQDHPGSQLPRLLGKFVPLGDL
;
A
#
# COMPACT_ATOMS: atom_id res chain seq x y z
N MET A 1 -20.44 8.25 17.45
CA MET A 1 -19.68 9.32 16.78
C MET A 1 -20.51 9.78 15.62
N SER A 2 -20.90 11.06 15.60
CA SER A 2 -21.65 11.63 14.47
C SER A 2 -20.69 12.00 13.33
N VAL A 3 -21.23 12.19 12.12
CA VAL A 3 -20.44 12.67 10.97
C VAL A 3 -19.75 14.01 11.27
N SER A 4 -20.39 14.88 12.06
CA SER A 4 -19.85 16.18 12.47
C SER A 4 -18.63 16.09 13.40
N GLU A 5 -18.35 14.92 14.00
CA GLU A 5 -17.20 14.68 14.86
C GLU A 5 -16.01 14.04 14.10
N LEU A 6 -16.21 13.64 12.83
CA LEU A 6 -15.15 13.09 11.99
C LEU A 6 -14.20 14.20 11.55
N THR A 7 -12.91 13.98 11.77
CA THR A 7 -11.84 14.90 11.35
C THR A 7 -10.81 14.17 10.50
N VAL A 8 -10.04 14.93 9.70
CA VAL A 8 -8.91 14.40 8.93
C VAL A 8 -7.92 13.66 9.82
N ASP A 9 -7.63 14.18 11.01
CA ASP A 9 -6.71 13.53 11.94
C ASP A 9 -7.25 12.20 12.46
N LEU A 10 -8.57 12.11 12.67
CA LEU A 10 -9.21 10.88 13.11
C LEU A 10 -9.21 9.83 11.99
N LEU A 11 -9.54 10.23 10.75
CA LEU A 11 -9.41 9.38 9.57
C LEU A 11 -7.98 8.89 9.39
N PHE A 12 -6.99 9.78 9.53
CA PHE A 12 -5.58 9.46 9.37
C PHE A 12 -5.08 8.46 10.43
N LYS A 13 -5.46 8.67 11.70
CA LYS A 13 -4.93 7.89 12.83
C LYS A 13 -5.68 6.60 13.09
N ARG A 14 -6.99 6.55 12.85
CA ARG A 14 -7.85 5.45 13.31
C ARG A 14 -8.61 4.72 12.20
N PHE A 15 -9.10 5.44 11.20
CA PHE A 15 -10.08 4.89 10.26
C PHE A 15 -9.55 4.63 8.84
N SER A 16 -8.23 4.49 8.66
CA SER A 16 -7.67 4.10 7.36
C SER A 16 -8.01 2.66 6.97
N LYS A 17 -7.92 1.70 7.91
CA LYS A 17 -8.31 0.29 7.75
C LYS A 17 -8.28 -0.44 9.09
N PRO A 18 -8.93 -1.60 9.25
CA PRO A 18 -8.73 -2.44 10.43
C PRO A 18 -7.26 -2.87 10.56
N PRO A 19 -6.75 -3.02 11.81
CA PRO A 19 -5.46 -3.64 12.05
C PRO A 19 -5.38 -5.04 11.44
N SER A 20 -4.23 -5.41 10.91
CA SER A 20 -3.93 -6.74 10.38
C SER A 20 -4.81 -7.22 9.22
N TRP A 21 -5.54 -6.31 8.56
CA TRP A 21 -6.49 -6.67 7.51
C TRP A 21 -5.85 -7.00 6.17
N ILE A 22 -4.92 -6.16 5.71
CA ILE A 22 -4.11 -6.42 4.48
C ILE A 22 -2.70 -6.83 4.87
N PHE A 23 -2.07 -6.07 5.75
CA PHE A 23 -0.68 -6.28 6.15
C PHE A 23 -0.64 -7.17 7.40
N PRO A 24 0.23 -8.19 7.45
CA PRO A 24 0.39 -9.01 8.63
C PRO A 24 0.91 -8.17 9.82
N PRO A 25 0.74 -8.66 11.06
CA PRO A 25 1.37 -8.03 12.21
C PRO A 25 2.89 -8.04 12.07
N LYS A 26 3.57 -7.15 12.79
CA LYS A 26 5.03 -7.12 12.84
C LYS A 26 5.55 -8.45 13.39
N GLU A 27 6.41 -9.09 12.62
CA GLU A 27 7.08 -10.34 12.98
C GLU A 27 8.43 -10.07 13.66
N SER A 28 8.87 -11.04 14.45
CA SER A 28 10.25 -11.06 14.95
C SER A 28 11.21 -11.33 13.80
N PRO A 29 12.43 -10.75 13.81
CA PRO A 29 13.45 -11.11 12.84
C PRO A 29 13.71 -12.63 12.83
N PRO A 30 13.86 -13.25 11.64
CA PRO A 30 14.21 -14.67 11.51
C PRO A 30 15.65 -14.91 11.94
N ASP A 31 16.05 -16.19 12.04
CA ASP A 31 17.45 -16.55 12.24
C ASP A 31 18.29 -16.01 11.06
N PRO A 32 19.46 -15.38 11.30
CA PRO A 32 20.35 -14.93 10.23
C PRO A 32 20.74 -16.02 9.21
N HIS A 33 20.65 -17.29 9.58
CA HIS A 33 20.91 -18.42 8.69
C HIS A 33 19.76 -18.76 7.72
N ASP A 34 18.55 -18.27 8.00
CA ASP A 34 17.35 -18.60 7.23
C ASP A 34 17.11 -17.67 6.03
N TRP A 35 17.92 -16.62 5.87
CA TRP A 35 17.79 -15.66 4.78
C TRP A 35 19.16 -15.18 4.28
N SER A 36 19.18 -14.52 3.13
CA SER A 36 20.41 -14.09 2.48
C SER A 36 20.68 -12.60 2.61
N GLU A 37 21.56 -12.24 3.54
CA GLU A 37 22.13 -10.89 3.56
C GLU A 37 22.95 -10.61 2.28
N ARG A 38 23.56 -11.64 1.68
CA ARG A 38 24.37 -11.52 0.47
C ARG A 38 23.59 -11.03 -0.75
N LEU A 39 22.27 -11.20 -0.78
CA LEU A 39 21.42 -10.66 -1.85
C LEU A 39 21.20 -9.14 -1.72
N ILE A 40 21.55 -8.54 -0.56
CA ILE A 40 21.49 -7.10 -0.29
C ILE A 40 22.85 -6.47 -0.59
N ASP A 41 23.26 -6.50 -1.85
CA ASP A 41 24.38 -5.71 -2.37
C ASP A 41 23.89 -4.58 -3.29
N GLU A 42 24.77 -3.64 -3.60
CA GLU A 42 24.43 -2.48 -4.42
C GLU A 42 23.96 -2.88 -5.83
N GLY A 43 24.61 -3.86 -6.46
CA GLY A 43 24.26 -4.32 -7.81
C GLY A 43 22.87 -4.93 -7.86
N ASN A 44 22.58 -5.85 -6.95
CA ASN A 44 21.28 -6.49 -6.82
C ASN A 44 20.16 -5.48 -6.52
N VAL A 45 20.36 -4.61 -5.52
CA VAL A 45 19.34 -3.66 -5.09
C VAL A 45 19.11 -2.57 -6.13
N SER A 46 20.18 -2.02 -6.70
CA SER A 46 20.06 -1.00 -7.75
C SER A 46 19.38 -1.55 -9.01
N ALA A 47 19.68 -2.79 -9.39
CA ALA A 47 19.01 -3.44 -10.51
C ALA A 47 17.50 -3.60 -10.27
N VAL A 48 17.09 -4.06 -9.08
CA VAL A 48 15.67 -4.13 -8.70
C VAL A 48 15.03 -2.74 -8.76
N TYR A 49 15.65 -1.71 -8.20
CA TYR A 49 15.09 -0.35 -8.28
C TYR A 49 14.99 0.19 -9.71
N ALA A 50 15.97 -0.11 -10.55
CA ALA A 50 15.99 0.30 -11.95
C ALA A 50 14.87 -0.38 -12.76
N SER A 51 14.40 -1.56 -12.35
CA SER A 51 13.28 -2.24 -13.01
C SER A 51 11.90 -1.62 -12.69
N VAL A 52 11.84 -0.63 -11.80
CA VAL A 52 10.59 0.06 -11.42
C VAL A 52 9.53 -0.92 -10.89
N PRO A 53 9.83 -1.73 -9.84
CA PRO A 53 9.00 -2.85 -9.40
C PRO A 53 7.62 -2.41 -8.91
N TRP A 54 7.50 -1.17 -8.43
CA TRP A 54 6.24 -0.56 -8.04
C TRP A 54 5.21 -0.38 -9.18
N ARG A 55 5.57 -0.63 -10.45
CA ARG A 55 4.61 -0.68 -11.56
C ARG A 55 3.53 -1.74 -11.36
N VAL A 56 3.80 -2.81 -10.61
CA VAL A 56 2.79 -3.81 -10.25
C VAL A 56 1.59 -3.21 -9.52
N LEU A 57 1.79 -2.10 -8.80
CA LEU A 57 0.72 -1.38 -8.10
C LEU A 57 -0.09 -0.43 -9.00
N ALA A 58 0.36 -0.20 -10.24
CA ALA A 58 -0.30 0.71 -11.18
C ALA A 58 -1.57 0.13 -11.81
N VAL A 59 -1.85 -1.17 -11.60
CA VAL A 59 -3.05 -1.84 -12.11
C VAL A 59 -4.30 -1.03 -11.74
N THR A 60 -5.13 -0.79 -12.75
CA THR A 60 -6.42 -0.14 -12.58
C THR A 60 -7.38 -1.14 -11.97
N VAL A 61 -7.85 -0.84 -10.76
CA VAL A 61 -8.90 -1.60 -10.08
C VAL A 61 -10.15 -0.75 -10.17
N GLN A 62 -11.27 -1.35 -10.59
CA GLN A 62 -12.56 -0.70 -10.51
C GLN A 62 -13.07 -0.80 -9.08
N PRO A 63 -13.64 0.27 -8.51
CA PRO A 63 -14.22 0.20 -7.18
C PRO A 63 -15.38 -0.79 -7.16
N VAL A 64 -15.47 -1.53 -6.06
CA VAL A 64 -16.51 -2.55 -5.86
C VAL A 64 -17.64 -2.03 -4.99
N SER A 65 -17.38 -1.05 -4.13
CA SER A 65 -18.34 -0.49 -3.16
C SER A 65 -19.02 0.78 -3.66
N PHE A 66 -18.45 1.50 -4.62
CA PHE A 66 -19.03 2.75 -5.15
C PHE A 66 -18.88 2.85 -6.67
N VAL A 67 -19.63 3.76 -7.28
CA VAL A 67 -19.54 4.09 -8.71
C VAL A 67 -18.90 5.47 -8.87
N ILE A 68 -17.94 5.60 -9.80
CA ILE A 68 -17.22 6.86 -10.07
C ILE A 68 -18.01 7.77 -11.02
N ASP A 69 -19.03 7.24 -11.68
CA ASP A 69 -19.86 7.94 -12.63
C ASP A 69 -20.69 9.03 -11.95
N GLY A 70 -20.87 10.15 -12.67
CA GLY A 70 -21.57 11.33 -12.18
C GLY A 70 -21.00 12.63 -12.75
N PRO A 71 -21.64 13.77 -12.46
CA PRO A 71 -21.15 15.09 -12.84
C PRO A 71 -19.68 15.33 -12.41
N PRO A 72 -18.90 16.16 -13.14
CA PRO A 72 -17.49 16.42 -12.82
C PRO A 72 -17.22 16.89 -11.38
N ASP A 73 -18.21 17.55 -10.76
CA ASP A 73 -18.19 18.11 -9.41
C ASP A 73 -18.78 17.16 -8.35
N ALA A 74 -19.30 16.00 -8.73
CA ALA A 74 -19.80 15.00 -7.79
C ALA A 74 -18.70 14.58 -6.80
N PRO A 75 -18.97 14.52 -5.48
CA PRO A 75 -17.94 14.27 -4.46
C PRO A 75 -17.10 13.01 -4.71
N LEU A 76 -17.74 11.88 -5.06
CA LEU A 76 -17.05 10.61 -5.36
C LEU A 76 -16.14 10.72 -6.58
N ARG A 77 -16.57 11.41 -7.64
CA ARG A 77 -15.77 11.61 -8.85
C ARG A 77 -14.54 12.49 -8.57
N VAL A 78 -14.73 13.59 -7.83
CA VAL A 78 -13.64 14.47 -7.40
C VAL A 78 -12.64 13.71 -6.51
N MET A 79 -13.13 12.96 -5.52
CA MET A 79 -12.30 12.12 -4.66
C MET A 79 -11.51 11.09 -5.49
N SER A 80 -12.17 10.38 -6.40
CA SER A 80 -11.55 9.37 -7.25
C SER A 80 -10.43 9.93 -8.14
N HIS A 81 -10.63 11.13 -8.71
CA HIS A 81 -9.60 11.82 -9.47
C HIS A 81 -8.38 12.16 -8.60
N ARG A 82 -8.62 12.73 -7.41
CA ARG A 82 -7.54 13.08 -6.44
C ARG A 82 -6.80 11.85 -5.93
N TRP A 83 -7.49 10.74 -5.74
CA TRP A 83 -6.87 9.46 -5.42
C TRP A 83 -5.94 9.00 -6.54
N THR A 84 -6.39 9.05 -7.79
CA THR A 84 -5.58 8.65 -8.95
C THR A 84 -4.30 9.48 -9.08
N GLU A 85 -4.38 10.81 -8.89
CA GLU A 85 -3.22 11.69 -8.88
C GLU A 85 -2.22 11.35 -7.76
N LEU A 86 -2.73 11.10 -6.54
CA LEU A 86 -1.91 10.70 -5.40
C LEU A 86 -1.23 9.35 -5.68
N LYS A 87 -2.01 8.35 -6.08
CA LYS A 87 -1.55 6.99 -6.39
C LYS A 87 -0.40 7.04 -7.38
N ALA A 88 -0.59 7.70 -8.53
CA ALA A 88 0.40 7.79 -9.60
C ALA A 88 1.74 8.40 -9.11
N LYS A 89 1.68 9.41 -8.24
CA LYS A 89 2.88 10.10 -7.71
C LYS A 89 3.62 9.30 -6.63
N HIS A 90 2.97 8.34 -5.98
CA HIS A 90 3.48 7.69 -4.77
C HIS A 90 3.59 6.16 -4.84
N LEU A 91 3.44 5.54 -6.02
CA LEU A 91 3.57 4.08 -6.20
C LEU A 91 4.87 3.52 -5.59
N GLN A 92 6.01 4.18 -5.81
CA GLN A 92 7.28 3.74 -5.25
C GLN A 92 7.24 3.69 -3.72
N ALA A 93 6.70 4.73 -3.07
CA ALA A 93 6.61 4.78 -1.61
C ALA A 93 5.65 3.71 -1.06
N LEU A 94 4.57 3.41 -1.79
CA LEU A 94 3.62 2.36 -1.44
C LEU A 94 4.25 0.97 -1.52
N TRP A 95 4.97 0.69 -2.61
CA TRP A 95 5.68 -0.58 -2.80
C TRP A 95 6.81 -0.75 -1.77
N GLU A 96 7.60 0.29 -1.51
CA GLU A 96 8.65 0.27 -0.48
C GLU A 96 8.12 0.01 0.93
N ALA A 97 6.87 0.40 1.19
CA ALA A 97 6.26 0.21 2.49
C ALA A 97 5.93 -1.25 2.78
N SER A 98 5.59 -2.05 1.76
CA SER A 98 5.30 -3.49 1.87
C SER A 98 6.48 -4.39 1.50
N HIS A 99 7.53 -3.85 0.87
CA HIS A 99 8.76 -4.56 0.49
C HIS A 99 9.98 -3.98 1.20
N SER A 100 9.81 -3.57 2.46
CA SER A 100 10.94 -3.09 3.24
C SER A 100 11.86 -4.26 3.58
N PHE A 101 13.14 -4.17 3.23
CA PHE A 101 14.15 -5.19 3.55
C PHE A 101 15.23 -4.58 4.46
N PRO A 102 15.95 -5.42 5.25
CA PRO A 102 16.97 -4.92 6.16
C PRO A 102 18.12 -4.27 5.39
N ILE A 103 18.54 -3.09 5.85
CA ILE A 103 19.78 -2.44 5.39
C ILE A 103 20.65 -2.24 6.64
N PRO A 104 21.65 -3.10 6.87
CA PRO A 104 22.52 -3.03 8.04
C PRO A 104 23.19 -1.66 8.19
N GLU A 105 23.47 -1.24 9.44
CA GLU A 105 24.17 0.02 9.70
C GLU A 105 25.58 0.02 9.09
N SER A 106 26.28 -1.11 9.17
CA SER A 106 27.58 -1.33 8.53
C SER A 106 27.51 -1.07 7.02
N LEU A 107 26.48 -1.57 6.35
CA LEU A 107 26.30 -1.41 4.91
C LEU A 107 25.97 0.05 4.54
N LYS A 108 25.13 0.73 5.33
CA LYS A 108 24.87 2.17 5.15
C LYS A 108 26.12 3.02 5.36
N ALA A 109 26.99 2.64 6.31
CA ALA A 109 28.23 3.36 6.59
C ALA A 109 29.29 3.10 5.51
N ALA A 110 29.36 1.89 4.96
CA ALA A 110 30.37 1.49 3.99
C ALA A 110 30.01 1.86 2.54
N VAL A 111 28.72 1.93 2.20
CA VAL A 111 28.26 2.05 0.81
C VAL A 111 27.29 3.22 0.64
N THR A 112 27.74 4.24 -0.10
CA THR A 112 27.00 5.50 -0.35
C THR A 112 25.60 5.26 -0.91
N TYR A 113 25.45 4.29 -1.82
CA TYR A 113 24.16 3.94 -2.42
C TYR A 113 23.11 3.61 -1.35
N PHE A 114 23.47 2.80 -0.34
CA PHE A 114 22.55 2.38 0.70
C PHE A 114 22.18 3.51 1.67
N ALA A 115 23.12 4.42 1.98
CA ALA A 115 22.82 5.62 2.74
C ALA A 115 21.78 6.51 2.03
N ILE A 116 21.97 6.75 0.72
CA ILE A 116 21.05 7.53 -0.12
C ILE A 116 19.69 6.82 -0.21
N LEU A 117 19.69 5.51 -0.46
CA LEU A 117 18.47 4.72 -0.59
C LEU A 117 17.64 4.77 0.69
N TYR A 118 18.27 4.56 1.85
CA TYR A 118 17.62 4.58 3.14
C TYR A 118 16.97 5.94 3.44
N GLN A 119 17.69 7.04 3.23
CA GLN A 119 17.12 8.38 3.42
C GLN A 119 16.02 8.68 2.39
N GLY A 120 16.20 8.26 1.14
CA GLY A 120 15.20 8.38 0.09
C GLY A 120 13.89 7.69 0.44
N ARG A 121 13.94 6.46 0.97
CA ARG A 121 12.76 5.71 1.46
C ARG A 121 12.02 6.47 2.54
N LYS A 122 12.74 6.99 3.55
CA LYS A 122 12.15 7.78 4.64
C LYS A 122 11.46 9.04 4.12
N GLN A 123 12.10 9.78 3.22
CA GLN A 123 11.54 10.99 2.63
C GLN A 123 10.29 10.67 1.78
N ARG A 124 10.35 9.64 0.94
CA ARG A 124 9.21 9.18 0.13
C ARG A 124 8.03 8.76 1.00
N ARG A 125 8.26 7.99 2.07
CA ARG A 125 7.21 7.61 3.04
C ARG A 125 6.59 8.83 3.72
N SER A 126 7.42 9.79 4.15
CA SER A 126 6.93 11.05 4.76
C SER A 126 6.06 11.85 3.78
N ARG A 127 6.52 12.02 2.53
CA ARG A 127 5.78 12.72 1.47
C ARG A 127 4.45 12.04 1.15
N LEU A 128 4.43 10.70 1.08
CA LEU A 128 3.20 9.93 0.91
C LEU A 128 2.24 10.15 2.07
N GLY A 129 2.72 10.13 3.33
CA GLY A 129 1.89 10.42 4.50
C GLY A 129 1.28 11.84 4.46
N ALA A 130 2.06 12.84 4.04
CA ALA A 130 1.57 14.20 3.84
C ALA A 130 0.55 14.31 2.70
N ALA A 131 0.76 13.59 1.59
CA ALA A 131 -0.19 13.53 0.48
C ALA A 131 -1.49 12.83 0.89
N TRP A 132 -1.41 11.74 1.64
CA TRP A 132 -2.57 11.04 2.19
C TRP A 132 -3.40 11.97 3.09
N LYS A 133 -2.77 12.72 4.01
CA LYS A 133 -3.47 13.74 4.81
C LYS A 133 -4.19 14.79 3.97
N LYS A 134 -3.59 15.22 2.85
CA LYS A 134 -4.21 16.17 1.91
C LYS A 134 -5.35 15.55 1.08
N PHE A 135 -5.39 14.23 0.97
CA PHE A 135 -6.44 13.49 0.26
C PHE A 135 -7.69 13.28 1.14
N LEU A 136 -7.51 13.03 2.44
CA LEU A 136 -8.61 12.73 3.37
C LEU A 136 -9.77 13.76 3.41
N PRO A 137 -9.56 15.08 3.21
CA PRO A 137 -10.67 16.03 3.07
C PRO A 137 -11.67 15.69 1.96
N TYR A 138 -11.24 15.06 0.86
CA TYR A 138 -12.14 14.64 -0.21
C TYR A 138 -13.02 13.45 0.20
N VAL A 139 -12.47 12.54 1.01
CA VAL A 139 -13.24 11.44 1.60
C VAL A 139 -14.25 11.97 2.62
N LEU A 140 -13.82 12.91 3.48
CA LEU A 140 -14.72 13.54 4.46
C LEU A 140 -15.92 14.19 3.77
N ARG A 141 -15.71 14.93 2.67
CA ARG A 141 -16.80 15.50 1.87
C ARG A 141 -17.76 14.45 1.32
N CYS A 142 -17.27 13.26 0.95
CA CYS A 142 -18.13 12.17 0.49
C CYS A 142 -18.98 11.61 1.65
N ILE A 143 -18.39 11.49 2.84
CA ILE A 143 -19.12 11.06 4.05
C ILE A 143 -20.16 12.11 4.46
N GLU A 144 -19.80 13.39 4.46
CA GLU A 144 -20.71 14.51 4.76
C GLU A 144 -21.88 14.60 3.78
N ALA A 145 -21.64 14.29 2.50
CA ALA A 145 -22.67 14.24 1.46
C ALA A 145 -23.53 12.95 1.51
N GLY A 146 -23.22 12.00 2.41
CA GLY A 146 -23.96 10.75 2.55
C GLY A 146 -23.77 9.76 1.40
N VAL A 147 -22.73 9.92 0.57
CA VAL A 147 -22.48 9.07 -0.60
C VAL A 147 -21.50 7.91 -0.33
N CYS A 148 -20.87 7.89 0.85
CA CYS A 148 -20.09 6.76 1.35
C CYS A 148 -19.96 6.80 2.89
N ASP A 149 -19.40 5.75 3.49
CA ASP A 149 -19.05 5.67 4.91
C ASP A 149 -17.56 5.27 5.07
N LEU A 150 -17.11 4.97 6.28
CA LEU A 150 -15.73 4.57 6.60
C LEU A 150 -15.29 3.27 5.91
N ASP A 151 -16.24 2.44 5.49
CA ASP A 151 -15.98 1.21 4.73
C ASP A 151 -15.46 1.48 3.32
N ILE A 152 -15.52 2.72 2.81
CA ILE A 152 -14.92 3.11 1.53
C ILE A 152 -13.43 2.77 1.45
N PHE A 153 -12.70 2.87 2.57
CA PHE A 153 -11.29 2.52 2.60
C PHE A 153 -11.03 1.02 2.52
N LEU A 154 -12.06 0.21 2.72
CA LEU A 154 -11.97 -1.24 2.53
C LEU A 154 -12.12 -1.66 1.06
N ASP A 155 -12.44 -0.70 0.18
CA ASP A 155 -12.50 -0.97 -1.23
C ASP A 155 -11.09 -1.30 -1.78
N PRO A 156 -10.91 -2.38 -2.56
CA PRO A 156 -9.64 -2.71 -3.21
C PRO A 156 -9.10 -1.60 -4.11
N TYR A 157 -9.94 -0.63 -4.50
CA TYR A 157 -9.55 0.60 -5.20
C TYR A 157 -8.42 1.37 -4.51
N PHE A 158 -8.42 1.41 -3.18
CA PHE A 158 -7.41 2.12 -2.39
C PHE A 158 -6.19 1.25 -2.11
N LEU A 159 -5.01 1.87 -2.15
CA LEU A 159 -3.76 1.28 -1.69
C LEU A 159 -3.46 1.82 -0.29
N HIS A 160 -3.06 0.94 0.60
CA HIS A 160 -2.77 1.22 1.99
C HIS A 160 -1.27 1.24 2.27
N PHE A 161 -0.91 1.81 3.42
CA PHE A 161 0.43 1.70 3.99
C PHE A 161 0.36 0.88 5.29
N PRO A 162 1.39 0.05 5.59
CA PRO A 162 1.46 -0.63 6.87
C PRO A 162 1.60 0.37 8.02
N ARG A 163 0.82 0.14 9.08
CA ARG A 163 0.99 0.82 10.36
C ARG A 163 2.29 0.38 11.02
N ARG A 164 2.73 1.10 12.06
CA ARG A 164 3.93 0.75 12.84
C ARG A 164 3.91 -0.70 13.33
N GLU A 165 2.73 -1.19 13.70
CA GLU A 165 2.54 -2.54 14.24
C GLU A 165 2.36 -3.61 13.15
N GLU A 166 2.41 -3.22 11.86
CA GLU A 166 2.15 -4.08 10.69
C GLU A 166 3.33 -4.09 9.72
N THR A 167 4.49 -3.58 10.14
CA THR A 167 5.67 -3.51 9.28
C THR A 167 6.36 -4.88 9.22
N SER A 168 5.85 -5.78 8.36
CA SER A 168 6.60 -6.99 7.99
C SER A 168 7.81 -6.61 7.13
N VAL A 169 8.96 -7.16 7.50
CA VAL A 169 10.23 -6.97 6.80
C VAL A 169 10.42 -8.13 5.85
N TRP A 170 10.72 -7.84 4.59
CA TRP A 170 11.11 -8.82 3.59
C TRP A 170 12.58 -9.20 3.83
N TYR A 171 12.82 -10.46 4.17
CA TYR A 171 14.15 -11.05 4.28
C TYR A 171 14.40 -11.91 3.04
N PRO A 172 15.20 -11.46 2.05
CA PRO A 172 15.35 -12.19 0.79
C PRO A 172 15.89 -13.60 0.97
N GLY A 173 15.25 -14.58 0.34
CA GLY A 173 15.60 -15.99 0.47
C GLY A 173 14.94 -16.71 1.65
N LEU A 174 14.25 -15.98 2.54
CA LEU A 174 13.49 -16.61 3.62
C LEU A 174 12.36 -17.48 3.06
N GLY A 175 12.29 -18.74 3.52
CA GLY A 175 11.25 -19.69 3.11
C GLY A 175 11.37 -20.20 1.68
N CYS A 176 12.49 -19.96 0.99
CA CYS A 176 12.75 -20.49 -0.34
C CYS A 176 13.36 -21.90 -0.24
N ASP A 177 12.85 -22.86 -1.03
CA ASP A 177 13.38 -24.25 -1.06
C ASP A 177 14.85 -24.30 -1.48
N THR A 178 15.26 -23.36 -2.35
CA THR A 178 16.63 -23.18 -2.81
C THR A 178 17.01 -21.72 -2.72
N GLN A 179 18.28 -21.45 -2.42
CA GLN A 179 18.81 -20.09 -2.36
C GLN A 179 18.55 -19.33 -3.68
N PRO A 180 17.88 -18.17 -3.65
CA PRO A 180 17.67 -17.38 -4.85
C PRO A 180 19.01 -16.92 -5.45
N ALA A 181 19.14 -16.98 -6.78
CA ALA A 181 20.38 -16.58 -7.46
C ALA A 181 20.62 -15.07 -7.40
N ASN A 182 19.56 -14.27 -7.29
CA ASN A 182 19.61 -12.82 -7.22
C ASN A 182 18.33 -12.26 -6.58
N LEU A 183 18.33 -10.95 -6.32
CA LEU A 183 17.21 -10.29 -5.64
C LEU A 183 15.92 -10.26 -6.47
N PHE A 184 15.98 -10.34 -7.81
CA PHE A 184 14.78 -10.45 -8.64
C PHE A 184 14.07 -11.78 -8.45
N GLN A 185 14.82 -12.88 -8.36
CA GLN A 185 14.24 -14.18 -8.09
C GLN A 185 13.55 -14.17 -6.72
N ALA A 186 14.25 -13.71 -5.68
CA ALA A 186 13.68 -13.60 -4.34
C ALA A 186 12.43 -12.70 -4.30
N LEU A 187 12.41 -11.60 -5.08
CA LEU A 187 11.25 -10.70 -5.16
C LEU A 187 10.04 -11.41 -5.78
N ARG A 188 10.23 -12.14 -6.90
CA ARG A 188 9.14 -12.87 -7.53
C ARG A 188 8.58 -13.98 -6.64
N GLU A 189 9.46 -14.68 -5.94
CA GLU A 189 9.08 -15.76 -5.02
C GLU A 189 8.27 -15.20 -3.84
N VAL A 190 8.72 -14.12 -3.20
CA VAL A 190 7.96 -13.50 -2.10
C VAL A 190 6.65 -12.89 -2.58
N ASP A 191 6.61 -12.27 -3.77
CA ASP A 191 5.38 -11.69 -4.32
C ASP A 191 4.32 -12.76 -4.62
N ALA A 192 4.76 -13.97 -5.01
CA ALA A 192 3.89 -15.11 -5.24
C ALA A 192 3.42 -15.75 -3.93
N ALA A 193 4.31 -15.88 -2.94
CA ALA A 193 3.99 -16.46 -1.64
C ALA A 193 3.13 -15.53 -0.77
N GLU A 194 3.32 -14.22 -0.91
CA GLU A 194 2.69 -13.19 -0.08
C GLU A 194 1.98 -12.13 -0.94
N PRO A 195 0.81 -12.45 -1.54
CA PRO A 195 0.08 -11.53 -2.42
C PRO A 195 -0.26 -10.17 -1.79
N TRP A 196 -0.33 -10.11 -0.45
CA TRP A 196 -0.55 -8.88 0.29
C TRP A 196 0.56 -7.83 0.08
N ARG A 197 1.79 -8.23 -0.26
CA ARG A 197 2.90 -7.28 -0.53
C ARG A 197 2.59 -6.37 -1.70
N ASN A 198 1.93 -6.92 -2.71
CA ASN A 198 1.41 -6.16 -3.85
C ASN A 198 -0.07 -5.77 -3.69
N GLN A 199 -0.60 -5.87 -2.46
CA GLN A 199 -2.00 -5.56 -2.13
C GLN A 199 -2.97 -6.25 -3.09
N TYR A 200 -2.66 -7.52 -3.40
CA TYR A 200 -3.46 -8.40 -4.25
C TYR A 200 -3.65 -7.88 -5.69
N ARG A 201 -2.83 -6.93 -6.18
CA ARG A 201 -3.03 -6.32 -7.50
C ARG A 201 -2.95 -7.30 -8.67
N ALA A 202 -2.23 -8.41 -8.51
CA ALA A 202 -2.20 -9.50 -9.51
C ALA A 202 -3.42 -10.44 -9.42
N GLN A 203 -4.08 -10.50 -8.27
CA GLN A 203 -5.16 -11.43 -7.94
C GLN A 203 -6.25 -10.69 -7.15
N ILE A 204 -6.85 -9.67 -7.77
CA ILE A 204 -7.69 -8.70 -7.05
C ILE A 204 -8.92 -9.35 -6.43
N GLN A 205 -9.41 -10.47 -6.98
CA GLN A 205 -10.51 -11.25 -6.43
C GLN A 205 -10.24 -11.80 -5.03
N ASP A 206 -8.96 -12.04 -4.69
CA ASP A 206 -8.52 -12.56 -3.40
C ASP A 206 -8.25 -11.45 -2.38
N HIS A 207 -8.35 -10.18 -2.80
CA HIS A 207 -8.27 -9.05 -1.88
C HIS A 207 -9.40 -9.14 -0.84
N PRO A 208 -9.12 -8.98 0.46
CA PRO A 208 -10.14 -9.07 1.52
C PRO A 208 -11.35 -8.14 1.33
N GLY A 209 -11.13 -7.01 0.65
CA GLY A 209 -12.16 -6.04 0.29
C GLY A 209 -13.05 -6.40 -0.91
N SER A 210 -12.65 -7.37 -1.74
CA SER A 210 -13.38 -7.73 -2.96
C SER A 210 -14.67 -8.49 -2.70
N GLN A 211 -14.83 -9.05 -1.50
CA GLN A 211 -16.01 -9.79 -1.06
C GLN A 211 -16.89 -8.98 -0.10
N LEU A 212 -16.64 -7.67 0.06
CA LEU A 212 -17.42 -6.87 1.00
C LEU A 212 -18.86 -6.69 0.49
N PRO A 213 -19.87 -7.08 1.30
CA PRO A 213 -21.25 -6.85 0.92
C PRO A 213 -21.49 -5.33 0.85
N ARG A 214 -22.04 -4.87 -0.27
CA ARG A 214 -22.46 -3.47 -0.40
C ARG A 214 -23.55 -3.19 0.64
N LEU A 215 -23.38 -2.12 1.41
CA LEU A 215 -24.42 -1.66 2.33
C LEU A 215 -25.59 -1.08 1.52
N LEU A 216 -26.75 -1.73 1.62
CA LEU A 216 -27.98 -1.33 0.93
C LEU A 216 -28.36 0.11 1.35
N GLY A 217 -28.57 0.99 0.37
CA GLY A 217 -28.96 2.38 0.60
C GLY A 217 -27.83 3.33 1.04
N LYS A 218 -26.58 2.87 1.16
CA LYS A 218 -25.42 3.74 1.43
C LYS A 218 -24.61 4.11 0.18
N PHE A 219 -24.71 3.29 -0.85
CA PHE A 219 -24.03 3.47 -2.12
C PHE A 219 -25.08 3.61 -3.22
N VAL A 220 -24.85 4.50 -4.19
CA VAL A 220 -25.73 4.65 -5.36
C VAL A 220 -25.82 3.30 -6.07
N PRO A 221 -27.02 2.69 -6.18
CA PRO A 221 -27.19 1.41 -6.85
C PRO A 221 -26.82 1.50 -8.33
N LEU A 222 -26.15 0.47 -8.85
CA LEU A 222 -25.80 0.37 -10.28
C LEU A 222 -27.02 0.44 -11.23
N GLY A 223 -28.24 0.20 -10.71
CA GLY A 223 -29.49 0.22 -11.47
C GLY A 223 -30.25 1.55 -11.45
N ASP A 224 -29.77 2.54 -10.71
CA ASP A 224 -30.36 3.88 -10.66
C ASP A 224 -29.57 4.90 -11.52
N LEU A 225 -28.82 4.39 -12.51
CA LEU A 225 -28.04 5.14 -13.51
C LEU A 225 -28.72 5.11 -14.88
#